data_AF-A0A925TVQ4-F1
#
_entry.id   AF-A0A925TVQ4-F1
#
_cell.length_a   1.000
_cell.length_b   1.000
_cell.length_c   1.000
_cell.angle_alpha   90.00
_cell.angle_beta   90.00
_cell.angle_gamma   90.00
#
_symmetry.space_group_name_H-M   'P 1'
#
loop_
_entity.id
_entity.type
_entity.pdbx_description
1 polymer ?
#
loop_
_entity_poly.entity_id
_entity_poly.type
_entity_poly.pdbx_seq_one_letter_code
_entity_poly.pdbx_strand_id
1 'polypeptide(L)'
;MVGSRFSKYQLKQQSIFDKLFELLQELLVYTSGDVAEALDWLNQLDREYNITTPEYGMGDFIQELKDRGYIKEENPESGIMQITSKMEQTIRKTSLDQIFGKLKKSQRGNHKTKHTGTGDEN
;
A
#
# COMPACT_ATOMS: atom_id res chain seq x y z
N MET A 1 -4.37 28.03 -28.71
CA MET A 1 -3.71 28.14 -27.40
C MET A 1 -4.37 27.14 -26.47
N VAL A 2 -3.69 26.07 -26.09
CA VAL A 2 -4.28 25.03 -25.22
C VAL A 2 -3.96 25.43 -23.78
N GLY A 3 -4.96 25.93 -23.06
CA GLY A 3 -4.82 26.36 -21.67
C GLY A 3 -4.91 25.19 -20.70
N SER A 4 -4.11 25.20 -19.63
CA SER A 4 -4.19 24.22 -18.56
C SER A 4 -5.51 24.37 -17.79
N ARG A 5 -6.29 23.28 -17.72
CA ARG A 5 -7.56 23.23 -16.98
C ARG A 5 -7.30 22.58 -15.62
N PHE A 6 -7.25 23.37 -14.56
CA PHE A 6 -7.17 22.86 -13.19
C PHE A 6 -8.57 22.43 -12.73
N SER A 7 -8.73 21.17 -12.35
CA SER A 7 -9.93 20.66 -11.69
C SER A 7 -9.64 20.45 -10.20
N LYS A 8 -10.66 20.62 -9.36
CA LYS A 8 -10.56 20.21 -7.96
C LYS A 8 -10.24 18.71 -7.90
N TYR A 9 -9.33 18.34 -7.01
CA TYR A 9 -9.02 16.94 -6.72
C TYR A 9 -10.30 16.23 -6.29
N GLN A 10 -10.68 15.19 -7.03
CA GLN A 10 -11.78 14.32 -6.66
C GLN A 10 -11.19 13.15 -5.88
N LEU A 11 -11.61 12.97 -4.63
CA LEU A 11 -11.24 11.79 -3.86
C LEU A 11 -11.72 10.57 -4.64
N LYS A 12 -10.81 9.65 -4.97
CA LYS A 12 -11.22 8.34 -5.50
C LYS A 12 -12.09 7.69 -4.43
N GLN A 13 -13.27 7.20 -4.83
CA GLN A 13 -14.05 6.32 -3.96
C GLN A 13 -13.25 5.02 -3.81
N GLN A 14 -12.65 4.85 -2.64
CA GLN A 14 -11.84 3.70 -2.28
C GLN A 14 -12.67 2.79 -1.37
N SER A 15 -12.57 1.48 -1.58
CA SER A 15 -13.26 0.51 -0.72
C SER A 15 -12.70 0.56 0.70
N ILE A 16 -13.48 0.10 1.68
CA ILE A 16 -13.01 0.03 3.08
C ILE A 16 -11.78 -0.88 3.18
N PHE A 17 -11.81 -2.03 2.49
CA PHE A 17 -10.65 -2.92 2.38
C PHE A 17 -9.42 -2.17 1.88
N ASP A 18 -9.52 -1.45 0.76
CA ASP A 18 -8.36 -0.79 0.16
C ASP A 18 -7.76 0.27 1.09
N LYS A 19 -8.61 0.99 1.85
CA LYS A 19 -8.14 1.96 2.86
C LYS A 19 -7.39 1.28 4.00
N LEU A 20 -7.99 0.25 4.59
CA LEU A 20 -7.36 -0.53 5.67
C LEU A 20 -6.09 -1.23 5.18
N PHE A 21 -6.07 -1.69 3.93
CA PHE A 21 -4.94 -2.35 3.32
C PHE A 21 -3.77 -1.40 3.06
N GLU A 22 -4.02 -0.16 2.62
CA GLU A 22 -2.99 0.86 2.51
C GLU A 22 -2.39 1.20 3.88
N LEU A 23 -3.23 1.42 4.89
CA LEU A 23 -2.76 1.67 6.27
C LEU A 23 -1.95 0.49 6.81
N LEU A 24 -2.44 -0.74 6.64
CA LEU A 24 -1.75 -1.95 7.10
C LEU A 24 -0.36 -2.09 6.46
N GLN A 25 -0.21 -1.80 5.16
CA GLN A 25 1.09 -1.83 4.49
C GLN A 25 2.07 -0.85 5.12
N GLU A 26 1.63 0.36 5.45
CA GLU A 26 2.48 1.35 6.12
C GLU A 26 2.85 0.88 7.54
N LEU A 27 1.89 0.39 8.32
CA LEU A 27 2.15 -0.12 9.66
C LEU A 27 3.12 -1.30 9.66
N LEU A 28 3.00 -2.22 8.71
CA LEU A 28 3.93 -3.35 8.57
C LEU A 28 5.37 -2.92 8.28
N VAL A 29 5.57 -1.79 7.59
CA VAL A 29 6.91 -1.22 7.42
C VAL A 29 7.46 -0.70 8.76
N TYR A 30 6.62 -0.09 9.59
CA TYR A 30 7.02 0.41 10.91
C TYR A 30 7.23 -0.70 11.94
N THR A 31 6.44 -1.78 11.90
CA THR A 31 6.56 -2.93 12.81
C THR A 31 7.53 -3.99 12.30
N SER A 32 8.32 -3.69 11.26
CA SER A 32 9.30 -4.62 10.67
C SER A 32 8.69 -5.96 10.23
N GLY A 33 7.43 -5.95 9.79
CA GLY A 33 6.70 -7.13 9.33
C GLY A 33 5.94 -7.89 10.42
N ASP A 34 5.92 -7.41 11.68
CA ASP A 34 5.06 -8.00 12.71
C ASP A 34 3.58 -7.70 12.42
N VAL A 35 2.86 -8.74 12.01
CA VAL A 35 1.44 -8.67 11.63
C VAL A 35 0.55 -8.45 12.85
N ALA A 36 0.88 -9.04 13.99
CA ALA A 36 0.05 -8.94 15.19
C ALA A 36 0.09 -7.50 15.74
N GLU A 37 1.30 -6.92 15.82
CA GLU A 37 1.47 -5.53 16.24
C GLU A 37 0.82 -4.56 15.23
N ALA A 38 1.03 -4.77 13.93
CA ALA A 38 0.44 -3.91 12.90
C ALA A 38 -1.10 -3.93 12.93
N LEU A 39 -1.72 -5.10 13.14
CA LEU A 39 -3.18 -5.22 13.27
C LEU A 39 -3.69 -4.60 14.58
N ASP A 40 -2.94 -4.65 15.67
CA ASP A 40 -3.32 -3.97 16.91
C ASP A 40 -3.35 -2.44 16.71
N TRP A 41 -2.30 -1.88 16.10
CA TRP A 41 -2.26 -0.44 15.77
C TRP A 41 -3.36 -0.05 14.79
N LEU A 42 -3.65 -0.89 13.79
CA LEU A 42 -4.75 -0.64 12.85
C LEU A 42 -6.12 -0.64 13.56
N ASN A 43 -6.32 -1.52 14.54
CA ASN A 43 -7.53 -1.52 15.37
C ASN A 43 -7.65 -0.24 16.20
N GLN A 44 -6.54 0.28 16.74
CA GLN A 44 -6.55 1.55 17.48
C GLN A 44 -6.94 2.71 16.56
N LEU A 45 -6.39 2.75 15.34
CA LEU A 45 -6.77 3.74 14.32
C LEU A 45 -8.24 3.62 13.93
N ASP A 46 -8.76 2.41 13.78
CA ASP A 46 -10.15 2.18 13.45
C ASP A 46 -11.10 2.71 14.53
N ARG A 47 -10.76 2.53 15.82
CA ARG A 47 -11.55 3.07 16.93
C ARG A 47 -11.58 4.59 16.96
N GLU A 48 -10.46 5.24 16.65
CA GLU A 48 -10.36 6.70 16.65
C GLU A 48 -11.08 7.33 15.45
N TYR A 49 -10.88 6.75 14.25
CA TYR A 49 -11.32 7.35 12.99
C TYR A 49 -12.58 6.71 12.41
N ASN A 50 -13.11 5.64 13.01
CA ASN A 50 -14.29 4.89 12.56
C ASN A 50 -14.20 4.52 11.07
N ILE A 51 -13.15 3.79 10.70
CA ILE A 51 -12.83 3.47 9.31
C ILE A 51 -13.75 2.34 8.80
N THR A 52 -13.99 1.35 9.65
CA THR A 52 -14.91 0.24 9.45
C THR A 52 -16.37 0.67 9.53
N THR A 53 -17.27 -0.22 9.10
CA THR A 53 -18.73 0.00 9.21
C THR A 53 -19.38 -1.18 9.92
N PRO A 54 -20.65 -1.07 10.36
CA PRO A 54 -21.37 -2.19 10.96
C PRO A 54 -21.43 -3.45 10.07
N GLU A 55 -21.36 -3.26 8.74
CA GLU A 55 -21.40 -4.33 7.75
C GLU A 55 -20.02 -4.89 7.37
N TYR A 56 -18.94 -4.20 7.75
CA TYR A 56 -17.56 -4.57 7.41
C TYR A 56 -16.62 -4.16 8.53
N GLY A 57 -16.26 -5.12 9.39
CA GLY A 57 -15.39 -4.91 10.54
C GLY A 57 -13.95 -5.39 10.31
N MET A 58 -13.14 -5.30 11.37
CA MET A 58 -11.74 -5.77 11.34
C MET A 58 -11.64 -7.29 11.10
N GLY A 59 -12.60 -8.07 11.62
CA GLY A 59 -12.65 -9.52 11.39
C GLY A 59 -12.81 -9.86 9.91
N ASP A 60 -13.70 -9.15 9.21
CA ASP A 60 -13.92 -9.32 7.77
C ASP A 60 -12.67 -8.93 6.98
N PHE A 61 -12.01 -7.84 7.38
CA PHE A 61 -10.74 -7.42 6.78
C PHE A 61 -9.64 -8.49 6.94
N ILE A 62 -9.45 -9.03 8.14
CA ILE A 62 -8.45 -10.08 8.39
C ILE A 62 -8.76 -11.34 7.58
N GLN A 63 -10.04 -11.73 7.50
CA GLN A 63 -10.43 -12.88 6.71
C GLN A 63 -10.16 -12.65 5.22
N GLU A 64 -10.50 -11.47 4.71
CA GLU A 64 -10.24 -11.10 3.33
C GLU A 64 -8.73 -11.03 3.00
N LEU A 65 -7.87 -10.64 3.95
CA LEU A 65 -6.41 -10.72 3.79
C LEU A 65 -5.94 -12.18 3.62
N LYS A 66 -6.51 -13.11 4.38
CA LYS A 66 -6.21 -14.55 4.27
C LYS A 66 -6.69 -15.08 2.92
N ASP A 67 -7.93 -14.77 2.54
CA ASP A 67 -8.54 -15.23 1.30
C ASP A 67 -7.80 -14.71 0.06
N ARG A 68 -7.33 -13.45 0.12
CA ARG A 68 -6.49 -12.84 -0.91
C ARG A 68 -5.03 -13.30 -0.84
N GLY A 69 -4.63 -14.06 0.18
CA GLY A 69 -3.30 -14.65 0.34
C GLY A 69 -2.19 -13.66 0.73
N TYR A 70 -2.52 -12.58 1.44
CA TYR A 70 -1.54 -11.61 1.94
C TYR A 70 -0.94 -12.02 3.29
N ILE A 71 -1.71 -12.72 4.11
CA ILE A 71 -1.26 -13.28 5.38
C ILE A 71 -1.55 -14.78 5.43
N LYS A 72 -0.74 -15.51 6.18
CA LYS A 72 -0.92 -16.93 6.45
C LYS A 72 -0.67 -17.21 7.93
N GLU A 73 -1.29 -18.26 8.45
CA GLU A 73 -0.93 -18.79 9.76
C GLU A 73 0.21 -19.77 9.59
N GLU A 74 1.28 -19.63 10.39
CA GLU A 74 2.43 -20.52 10.33
C GLU A 74 2.06 -21.92 10.86
N ASN A 75 1.33 -21.96 11.98
CA ASN A 75 0.73 -23.18 12.53
C ASN A 75 -0.66 -22.87 13.08
N PRO A 76 -1.69 -23.68 12.76
CA PRO A 76 -3.06 -23.50 13.26
C PRO A 76 -3.16 -23.48 14.79
N GLU A 77 -2.26 -24.17 15.49
CA GLU A 77 -2.25 -24.23 16.95
C GLU A 77 -1.54 -23.04 17.61
N SER A 78 -0.63 -22.38 16.89
CA SER A 78 0.18 -21.28 17.44
C SER A 78 -0.54 -19.94 17.35
N GLY A 79 -1.49 -19.79 16.41
CA GLY A 79 -2.13 -18.51 16.09
C GLY A 79 -1.18 -17.44 15.53
N ILE A 80 0.08 -17.80 15.23
CA ILE A 80 1.08 -16.85 14.73
C ILE A 80 0.79 -16.56 13.26
N MET A 81 0.46 -15.31 12.97
CA MET A 81 0.24 -14.79 11.62
C MET A 81 1.54 -14.25 11.04
N GLN A 82 1.81 -14.60 9.79
CA GLN A 82 2.97 -14.11 9.04
C GLN A 82 2.52 -13.51 7.70
N ILE A 83 3.26 -12.50 7.24
CA ILE A 83 3.09 -12.00 5.87
C ILE A 83 3.53 -13.05 4.84
N THR A 84 2.87 -13.07 3.70
CA THR A 84 3.29 -13.90 2.57
C THR A 84 4.26 -13.14 1.66
N SER A 85 4.98 -13.86 0.79
CA SER A 85 5.80 -13.23 -0.23
C SER A 85 5.01 -12.31 -1.17
N LYS A 86 3.70 -12.55 -1.33
CA LYS A 86 2.80 -11.67 -2.08
C LYS A 86 2.65 -10.31 -1.38
N MET A 87 2.50 -10.31 -0.05
CA MET A 87 2.41 -9.08 0.73
C MET A 87 3.72 -8.30 0.69
N GLU A 88 4.86 -8.96 0.85
CA GLU A 88 6.18 -8.31 0.74
C GLU A 88 6.41 -7.65 -0.63
N GLN A 89 6.05 -8.35 -1.73
CA GLN A 89 6.13 -7.79 -3.07
C GLN A 89 5.21 -6.57 -3.24
N THR A 90 4.01 -6.64 -2.66
CA THR A 90 3.02 -5.56 -2.72
C THR A 90 3.52 -4.34 -1.98
N ILE A 91 4.00 -4.50 -0.73
CA ILE A 91 4.61 -3.41 0.05
C ILE A 91 5.74 -2.77 -0.74
N ARG A 92 6.67 -3.57 -1.29
CA ARG A 92 7.80 -3.04 -2.07
C ARG A 92 7.33 -2.22 -3.27
N LYS A 93 6.32 -2.70 -4.01
CA LYS A 93 5.75 -1.98 -5.15
C LYS A 93 5.13 -0.65 -4.70
N THR A 94 4.29 -0.68 -3.67
CA THR A 94 3.64 0.51 -3.10
C THR A 94 4.67 1.53 -2.62
N SER A 95 5.71 1.09 -1.92
CA SER A 95 6.81 1.98 -1.46
C SER A 95 7.57 2.59 -2.64
N LEU A 96 7.86 1.82 -3.69
CA LEU A 96 8.50 2.35 -4.90
C LEU A 96 7.61 3.38 -5.61
N ASP A 97 6.31 3.12 -5.72
CA ASP A 97 5.35 4.06 -6.32
C ASP A 97 5.23 5.34 -5.46
N GLN A 98 5.31 5.25 -4.14
CA GLN A 98 5.32 6.42 -3.26
C GLN A 98 6.61 7.25 -3.41
N ILE A 99 7.78 6.59 -3.49
CA ILE A 99 9.09 7.25 -3.64
C ILE A 99 9.26 7.86 -5.03
N PHE A 100 8.91 7.11 -6.08
CA PHE A 100 9.23 7.44 -7.47
C PHE A 100 8.03 7.89 -8.30
N GLY A 101 6.79 7.59 -7.90
CA GLY A 101 5.59 7.95 -8.68
C GLY A 101 5.35 9.45 -8.77
N LYS A 102 5.91 10.24 -7.85
CA LYS A 102 5.89 11.71 -7.91
C LYS A 102 7.15 12.31 -8.57
N LEU A 103 8.14 11.49 -8.88
CA LEU A 103 9.41 11.95 -9.45
C LEU A 103 9.21 12.29 -10.92
N LYS A 104 9.14 13.59 -11.23
CA LYS A 104 9.10 14.06 -12.62
C LYS A 104 10.46 13.86 -13.27
N LYS A 105 10.46 13.48 -14.55
CA LYS A 105 11.68 13.45 -15.38
C LYS A 105 12.40 14.80 -15.24
N SER A 106 13.64 14.76 -14.76
CA SER A 106 14.48 15.97 -14.67
C SER A 106 14.77 16.50 -16.08
N GLN A 107 15.04 17.81 -16.18
CA GLN A 107 15.54 18.39 -17.43
C GLN A 107 16.82 17.66 -17.86
N ARG A 108 17.06 17.57 -19.18
CA ARG A 108 18.31 17.03 -19.74
C ARG A 108 19.50 17.74 -19.07
N GLY A 109 20.22 17.01 -18.23
CA GLY A 109 21.45 17.50 -17.61
C GLY A 109 22.58 17.57 -18.64
N ASN A 110 23.57 18.43 -18.40
CA ASN A 110 24.74 18.63 -19.27
C ASN A 110 25.79 17.50 -19.18
N HIS A 111 25.39 16.30 -18.75
CA HIS A 111 26.29 15.16 -18.68
C HIS A 111 26.48 14.56 -20.07
N LYS A 112 27.72 14.62 -20.57
CA LYS A 112 28.12 14.03 -21.85
C LYS A 112 28.27 12.51 -21.67
N THR A 113 27.18 11.75 -21.78
CA THR A 113 27.26 10.30 -21.89
C THR A 113 27.51 9.90 -23.35
N LYS A 114 28.40 8.94 -23.59
CA LYS A 114 28.64 8.38 -24.94
C LYS A 114 27.53 7.43 -25.41
N HIS A 115 26.64 7.04 -24.49
CA HIS A 115 25.54 6.14 -24.74
C HIS A 115 24.24 6.91 -24.56
N THR A 116 23.41 6.91 -25.61
CA THR A 116 22.00 7.27 -25.52
C THR A 116 21.28 5.99 -25.10
N GLY A 117 20.67 5.99 -23.92
CA GLY A 117 19.77 4.90 -23.54
C GLY A 117 18.54 4.94 -24.44
N THR A 118 18.20 3.81 -25.05
CA THR A 118 16.93 3.63 -25.75
C THR A 118 15.84 3.61 -24.68
N GLY A 119 15.11 4.71 -24.55
CA GLY A 119 13.90 4.74 -23.72
C GLY A 119 12.84 3.89 -24.40
N ASP A 120 12.23 2.97 -23.66
CA ASP A 120 10.99 2.33 -24.07
C ASP A 120 9.88 3.39 -23.96
N GLU A 121 9.50 3.95 -25.10
CA GLU A 121 8.45 4.94 -25.23
C GLU A 121 7.14 4.19 -25.51
N ASN A 122 6.32 3.94 -24.49
CA ASN A 122 4.89 3.65 -24.61
C ASN A 122 4.14 4.29 -23.43
#